data_AF-A0AA44CAJ1-F1
#
_entry.id   AF-A0AA44CAJ1-F1
#
_cell.length_a   1.000
_cell.length_b   1.000
_cell.length_c   1.000
_cell.angle_alpha   90.00
_cell.angle_beta   90.00
_cell.angle_gamma   90.00
#
_symmetry.space_group_name_H-M   'P 1'
#
loop_
_entity.id
_entity.type
_entity.pdbx_description
1 polymer ?
#
loop_
_entity_poly.entity_id
_entity_poly.type
_entity_poly.pdbx_seq_one_letter_code
_entity_poly.pdbx_strand_id
1 'polypeptide(L)'
;MNTFTLSDQTLTLLAAQLNLNGSFNHTCRSAFSRHSIMFRLKVERGPSSTEATVELGGQRHSLTLPHGEPHPAHLLADFVEAIANGRLDSAEPAPARVVAVLPPEDEPLLDSDQERQLRHIVQRGGFLELHLGHAHPIRVAIHRNRPRPGVTGILSIGESRPRTILLTNYENENKAYARIVEAVEHLSLAATPAASAA
;
A
#
# COMPACT_ATOMS: atom_id res chain seq x y z
N MET A 1 -12.24 5.25 -13.10
CA MET A 1 -12.68 6.27 -12.11
C MET A 1 -11.48 6.62 -11.25
N ASN A 2 -11.21 7.91 -11.05
CA ASN A 2 -10.04 8.35 -10.27
C ASN A 2 -10.39 8.28 -8.79
N THR A 3 -9.97 7.21 -8.10
CA THR A 3 -10.11 7.09 -6.65
C THR A 3 -9.04 7.95 -5.99
N PHE A 4 -9.45 8.95 -5.21
CA PHE A 4 -8.57 9.78 -4.39
C PHE A 4 -8.45 9.21 -2.98
N THR A 5 -7.23 9.09 -2.50
CA THR A 5 -6.89 8.59 -1.17
C THR A 5 -5.91 9.53 -0.47
N LEU A 6 -5.94 9.51 0.86
CA LEU A 6 -4.99 10.20 1.71
C LEU A 6 -3.79 9.30 2.00
N SER A 7 -2.60 9.89 2.15
CA SER A 7 -1.40 9.13 2.53
C SER A 7 -1.34 8.90 4.04
N ASP A 8 -0.59 7.88 4.46
CA ASP A 8 -0.36 7.59 5.88
C ASP A 8 0.30 8.74 6.64
N GLN A 9 1.14 9.51 5.94
CA GLN A 9 1.72 10.73 6.47
C GLN A 9 0.64 11.78 6.77
N THR A 10 -0.31 11.97 5.85
CA THR A 10 -1.44 12.88 6.08
C THR A 10 -2.33 12.37 7.21
N LEU A 11 -2.58 11.07 7.31
CA LEU A 11 -3.35 10.48 8.40
C LEU A 11 -2.70 10.75 9.78
N THR A 12 -1.38 10.62 9.87
CA THR A 12 -0.61 10.94 11.08
C THR A 12 -0.74 12.42 11.45
N LEU A 13 -0.68 13.31 10.45
CA LEU A 13 -0.87 14.74 10.65
C LEU A 13 -2.29 15.08 11.10
N LEU A 14 -3.32 14.42 10.55
CA LEU A 14 -4.71 14.62 10.97
C LEU A 14 -4.92 14.23 12.44
N ALA A 15 -4.32 13.12 12.89
CA ALA A 15 -4.38 12.72 14.29
C ALA A 15 -3.77 13.76 15.24
N ALA A 16 -2.64 14.35 14.86
CA ALA A 16 -2.03 15.44 15.62
C ALA A 16 -2.89 16.73 15.57
N GLN A 17 -3.41 17.07 14.40
CA GLN A 17 -4.15 18.31 14.16
C GLN A 17 -5.54 18.34 14.79
N LEU A 18 -6.19 17.19 14.95
CA LEU A 18 -7.45 17.06 15.69
C LEU A 18 -7.33 17.44 17.17
N ASN A 19 -6.10 17.46 17.70
CA ASN A 19 -5.82 17.94 19.06
C ASN A 19 -5.56 19.46 19.14
N LEU A 20 -5.55 20.15 18.00
CA LEU A 20 -5.22 21.57 17.87
C LEU A 20 -6.44 22.38 17.38
N ASN A 21 -6.35 23.71 17.54
CA ASN A 21 -7.25 24.66 16.89
C ASN A 21 -6.51 25.34 15.74
N GLY A 22 -7.11 25.40 14.56
CA GLY A 22 -6.46 26.06 13.43
C GLY A 22 -7.00 25.67 12.06
N SER A 23 -6.31 26.14 11.02
CA SER A 23 -6.57 25.75 9.64
C SER A 23 -5.31 25.12 9.05
N PHE A 24 -5.47 23.97 8.38
CA PHE A 24 -4.42 23.14 7.83
C PHE A 24 -4.74 22.85 6.37
N ASN A 25 -3.72 22.90 5.50
CA ASN A 25 -3.88 22.61 4.08
C ASN A 25 -3.27 21.24 3.79
N HIS A 26 -4.00 20.43 3.02
CA HIS A 26 -3.66 19.05 2.71
C HIS A 26 -3.95 18.74 1.25
N THR A 27 -3.45 17.60 0.79
CA THR A 27 -3.63 17.15 -0.60
C THR A 27 -4.02 15.67 -0.61
N CYS A 28 -5.13 15.34 -1.26
CA CYS A 28 -5.49 13.98 -1.64
C CYS A 28 -4.85 13.65 -2.99
N ARG A 29 -4.35 12.43 -3.18
CA ARG A 29 -3.77 12.00 -4.46
C ARG A 29 -4.59 10.85 -5.03
N SER A 30 -4.67 10.78 -6.35
CA SER A 30 -5.31 9.64 -6.99
C SER A 30 -4.39 8.42 -6.94
N ALA A 31 -4.95 7.26 -6.61
CA ALA A 31 -4.22 5.99 -6.60
C ALA A 31 -3.78 5.53 -8.01
N PHE A 32 -4.49 5.98 -9.04
CA PHE A 32 -4.33 5.52 -10.43
C PHE A 32 -3.90 6.61 -11.41
N SER A 33 -3.78 7.86 -10.97
CA SER A 33 -3.43 9.00 -11.83
C SER A 33 -2.57 10.03 -11.10
N ARG A 34 -1.88 10.89 -11.85
CA ARG A 34 -1.10 12.01 -11.29
C ARG A 34 -1.97 13.15 -10.75
N HIS A 35 -3.29 12.99 -10.75
CA HIS A 35 -4.21 14.00 -10.26
C HIS A 35 -4.15 14.09 -8.74
N SER A 36 -4.16 15.33 -8.25
CA SER A 36 -4.20 15.63 -6.83
C SER A 36 -5.21 16.74 -6.56
N ILE A 37 -5.88 16.66 -5.42
CA ILE A 37 -6.91 17.61 -5.00
C ILE A 37 -6.46 18.19 -3.67
N MET A 38 -6.34 19.51 -3.60
CA MET A 38 -6.11 20.21 -2.33
C MET A 38 -7.40 20.38 -1.56
N PHE A 39 -7.31 20.25 -0.24
CA PHE A 39 -8.39 20.59 0.68
C PHE A 39 -7.84 21.34 1.88
N ARG A 40 -8.71 22.16 2.48
CA ARG A 40 -8.41 22.88 3.71
C ARG A 40 -9.23 22.29 4.84
N LEU A 41 -8.56 21.88 5.90
CA LEU A 41 -9.15 21.41 7.14
C LEU A 41 -9.11 22.53 8.18
N LYS A 42 -10.25 22.92 8.70
CA LYS A 42 -10.35 23.78 9.88
C LYS A 42 -10.79 22.93 11.07
N VAL A 43 -10.06 23.05 12.19
CA VAL A 43 -10.32 22.29 13.41
C VAL A 43 -10.64 23.27 14.54
N GLU A 44 -11.75 23.02 15.21
CA GLU A 44 -12.18 23.74 16.42
C GLU A 44 -12.51 22.72 17.51
N ARG A 45 -11.67 22.67 18.54
CA ARG A 45 -11.80 21.78 19.68
C ARG A 45 -12.66 22.42 20.76
N GLY A 46 -13.80 21.79 21.03
CA GLY A 46 -14.69 22.11 22.13
C GLY A 46 -14.40 21.30 23.40
N PRO A 47 -15.24 21.45 24.44
CA PRO A 47 -15.06 20.76 25.72
C PRO A 47 -15.32 19.24 25.64
N SER A 48 -16.23 18.79 24.78
CA SER A 48 -16.64 17.38 24.67
C SER A 48 -16.41 16.76 23.28
N SER A 49 -16.17 17.60 22.26
CA SER A 49 -16.00 17.18 20.88
C SER A 49 -15.14 18.17 20.10
N THR A 50 -14.59 17.70 18.99
CA THR A 50 -13.85 18.48 18.01
C THR A 50 -14.69 18.63 16.75
N GLU A 51 -14.90 19.87 16.30
CA GLU A 51 -15.52 20.17 15.01
C GLU A 51 -14.42 20.29 13.93
N ALA A 52 -14.54 19.49 12.88
CA ALA A 52 -13.65 19.47 11.74
C ALA A 52 -14.42 19.91 10.49
N THR A 53 -14.05 21.05 9.92
CA THR A 53 -14.62 21.57 8.67
C THR A 53 -13.64 21.33 7.52
N VAL A 54 -14.09 20.64 6.47
CA VAL A 54 -13.34 20.35 5.25
C VAL A 54 -13.85 21.24 4.12
N GLU A 55 -12.95 21.97 3.48
CA GLU A 55 -13.23 22.78 2.29
C GLU A 55 -12.46 22.21 1.10
N LEU A 56 -13.20 21.74 0.09
CA LEU A 56 -12.68 21.07 -1.10
C LEU A 56 -13.47 21.52 -2.33
N GLY A 57 -12.80 22.01 -3.37
CA GLY A 57 -13.45 22.38 -4.64
C GLY A 57 -14.53 23.47 -4.52
N GLY A 58 -14.48 24.32 -3.50
CA GLY A 58 -15.50 25.35 -3.22
C GLY A 58 -16.70 24.86 -2.42
N GLN A 59 -16.76 23.56 -2.09
CA GLN A 59 -17.74 22.99 -1.17
C GLN A 59 -17.16 22.94 0.25
N ARG A 60 -18.03 23.13 1.25
CA ARG A 60 -17.68 23.08 2.66
C ARG A 60 -18.56 22.06 3.39
N HIS A 61 -17.91 21.14 4.08
CA HIS A 61 -18.57 20.08 4.84
C HIS A 61 -17.99 20.01 6.25
N SER A 62 -18.84 19.78 7.26
CA SER A 62 -18.41 19.69 8.65
C SER A 62 -18.68 18.30 9.22
N LEU A 63 -17.76 17.86 10.08
CA LEU A 63 -17.82 16.61 10.83
C LEU A 63 -17.56 16.92 12.31
N THR A 64 -18.43 16.43 13.19
CA THR A 64 -18.26 16.55 14.64
C THR A 64 -17.74 15.23 15.20
N LEU A 65 -16.61 15.25 15.90
CA LEU A 65 -15.93 14.08 16.45
C LEU A 65 -15.94 14.14 17.99
N PRO A 66 -16.59 13.20 18.70
CA PRO A 66 -16.53 13.16 20.16
C PRO A 66 -15.13 12.75 20.66
N HIS A 67 -14.70 13.29 21.81
CA HIS A 67 -13.35 12.98 22.37
C HIS A 67 -13.17 11.51 22.79
N GLY A 68 -14.25 10.73 22.90
CA GLY A 68 -14.21 9.29 23.21
C GLY A 68 -14.15 8.39 21.97
N GLU A 69 -14.09 8.95 20.77
CA GLU A 69 -13.98 8.17 19.53
C GLU A 69 -12.63 7.44 19.48
N PRO A 70 -12.59 6.12 19.26
CA PRO A 70 -11.33 5.37 19.25
C PRO A 70 -10.40 5.79 18.12
N HIS A 71 -10.94 6.18 16.95
CA HIS A 71 -10.16 6.45 15.73
C HIS A 71 -10.61 7.72 14.98
N PRO A 72 -10.54 8.91 15.60
CA PRO A 72 -11.12 10.14 15.06
C PRO A 72 -10.42 10.63 13.78
N ALA A 73 -9.11 10.35 13.66
CA ALA A 73 -8.35 10.65 12.45
C ALA A 73 -8.81 9.80 11.25
N HIS A 74 -9.21 8.55 11.50
CA HIS A 74 -9.72 7.66 10.47
C HIS A 74 -11.10 8.11 10.01
N LEU A 75 -12.02 8.47 10.92
CA LEU A 75 -13.32 9.01 10.52
C LEU A 75 -13.17 10.31 9.69
N LEU A 76 -12.27 11.21 10.11
CA LEU A 76 -12.03 12.44 9.39
C LEU A 76 -11.49 12.20 7.98
N ALA A 77 -10.52 11.31 7.84
CA ALA A 77 -9.97 11.03 6.52
C ALA A 77 -10.99 10.30 5.63
N ASP A 78 -11.92 9.51 6.20
CA ASP A 78 -13.00 8.84 5.46
C ASP A 78 -13.95 9.86 4.86
N PHE A 79 -14.30 10.83 5.71
CA PHE A 79 -15.13 11.95 5.36
C PHE A 79 -14.50 12.78 4.23
N VAL A 80 -13.20 13.06 4.31
CA VAL A 80 -12.46 13.77 3.26
C VAL A 80 -12.44 12.97 1.95
N GLU A 81 -12.20 11.66 1.99
CA GLU A 81 -12.17 10.82 0.80
C GLU A 81 -13.57 10.67 0.18
N ALA A 82 -14.62 10.58 0.99
CA ALA A 82 -16.00 10.57 0.51
C ALA A 82 -16.34 11.86 -0.24
N ILE A 83 -15.93 13.02 0.28
CA ILE A 83 -16.08 14.32 -0.39
C ILE A 83 -15.26 14.36 -1.70
N ALA A 84 -13.98 13.99 -1.64
CA ALA A 84 -13.08 14.04 -2.79
C ALA A 84 -13.52 13.11 -3.94
N ASN A 85 -14.19 12.00 -3.62
CA ASN A 85 -14.73 11.05 -4.59
C ASN A 85 -16.21 11.31 -4.94
N GLY A 86 -16.82 12.40 -4.46
CA GLY A 86 -18.20 12.79 -4.79
C GLY A 86 -19.29 11.89 -4.20
N ARG A 87 -18.97 11.10 -3.17
CA ARG A 87 -19.88 10.12 -2.55
C ARG A 87 -20.77 10.69 -1.46
N LEU A 88 -20.55 11.93 -1.01
CA LEU A 88 -21.32 12.53 0.09
C LEU A 88 -22.73 12.99 -0.33
N ASP A 89 -22.93 13.35 -1.61
CA ASP A 89 -24.24 13.78 -2.15
C ASP A 89 -25.06 12.61 -2.75
N SER A 90 -24.43 11.45 -2.92
CA SER A 90 -25.13 10.22 -3.29
C SER A 90 -25.55 9.54 -1.99
N ALA A 91 -26.83 9.22 -1.81
CA ALA A 91 -27.32 8.46 -0.65
C ALA A 91 -26.79 7.00 -0.60
N GLU A 92 -25.64 6.75 -1.20
CA GLU A 92 -24.88 5.52 -1.05
C GLU A 92 -24.09 5.61 0.26
N PRO A 93 -24.34 4.71 1.23
CA PRO A 93 -23.52 4.66 2.43
C PRO A 93 -22.06 4.47 2.02
N ALA A 94 -21.17 5.31 2.55
CA ALA A 94 -19.74 5.11 2.42
C ALA A 94 -19.41 3.67 2.86
N PRO A 95 -18.61 2.90 2.11
CA PRO A 95 -18.08 1.66 2.64
C PRO A 95 -17.36 2.04 3.93
N ALA A 96 -17.77 1.45 5.05
CA ALA A 96 -17.19 1.74 6.35
C ALA A 96 -15.66 1.67 6.22
N ARG A 97 -14.91 2.66 6.72
CA ARG A 97 -13.52 2.36 7.10
C ARG A 97 -13.61 1.16 7.99
N VAL A 98 -13.03 0.08 7.48
CA VAL A 98 -12.54 -1.00 8.29
C VAL A 98 -11.75 -0.28 9.38
N VAL A 99 -12.36 -0.19 10.57
CA VAL A 99 -11.64 -0.01 11.82
C VAL A 99 -10.42 -0.85 11.63
N ALA A 100 -9.24 -0.22 11.62
CA ALA A 100 -8.00 -0.97 11.61
C ALA A 100 -7.91 -1.71 12.96
N VAL A 101 -8.72 -2.77 13.10
CA VAL A 101 -8.19 -4.11 13.32
C VAL A 101 -6.86 -4.11 12.61
N LEU A 102 -5.81 -4.34 13.40
CA LEU A 102 -4.43 -4.51 12.96
C LEU A 102 -4.34 -4.79 11.46
N PRO A 103 -3.44 -4.08 10.74
CA PRO A 103 -3.39 -4.06 9.28
C PRO A 103 -3.76 -5.44 8.75
N PRO A 104 -4.71 -5.58 7.79
CA PRO A 104 -4.93 -6.88 7.19
C PRO A 104 -3.54 -7.38 6.83
N GLU A 105 -3.17 -8.52 7.43
CA GLU A 105 -1.88 -9.15 7.20
C GLU A 105 -1.60 -9.03 5.72
N ASP A 106 -0.42 -8.48 5.41
CA ASP A 106 0.14 -8.27 4.07
C ASP A 106 -0.77 -8.79 2.98
N GLU A 107 -1.44 -7.91 2.23
CA GLU A 107 -2.08 -8.36 0.98
C GLU A 107 -0.99 -9.15 0.24
N PRO A 108 -1.14 -10.47 0.11
CA PRO A 108 0.02 -11.31 -0.05
C PRO A 108 0.61 -10.98 -1.40
N LEU A 109 1.91 -10.64 -1.43
CA LEU A 109 2.59 -10.23 -2.67
C LEU A 109 2.35 -11.23 -3.81
N LEU A 110 2.19 -12.49 -3.45
CA LEU A 110 1.87 -13.60 -4.33
C LEU A 110 0.44 -14.06 -4.07
N ASP A 111 -0.31 -14.32 -5.14
CA ASP A 111 -1.57 -15.05 -5.00
C ASP A 111 -1.31 -16.51 -4.56
N SER A 112 -2.36 -17.19 -4.07
CA SER A 112 -2.23 -18.55 -3.54
C SER A 112 -1.77 -19.60 -4.57
N ASP A 113 -1.91 -19.34 -5.87
CA ASP A 113 -1.41 -20.23 -6.92
C ASP A 113 0.07 -19.99 -7.19
N GLN A 114 0.48 -18.72 -7.31
CA GLN A 114 1.88 -18.30 -7.41
C GLN A 114 2.70 -18.77 -6.21
N GLU A 115 2.14 -18.68 -5.00
CA GLU A 115 2.78 -19.20 -3.78
C GLU A 115 3.05 -20.71 -3.88
N ARG A 116 2.05 -21.47 -4.34
CA ARG A 116 2.14 -22.92 -4.51
C ARG A 116 3.18 -23.30 -5.57
N GLN A 117 3.19 -22.59 -6.69
CA GLN A 117 4.16 -22.80 -7.78
C GLN A 117 5.59 -22.45 -7.33
N LEU A 118 5.76 -21.37 -6.56
CA LEU A 118 7.04 -20.97 -6.00
C LEU A 118 7.60 -22.05 -5.06
N ARG A 119 6.77 -22.58 -4.16
CA ARG A 119 7.17 -23.70 -3.29
C ARG A 119 7.56 -24.95 -4.09
N HIS A 120 6.84 -25.23 -5.17
CA HIS A 120 7.16 -26.35 -6.06
C HIS A 120 8.55 -26.21 -6.70
N ILE A 121 8.88 -25.04 -7.26
CA ILE A 121 10.19 -24.83 -7.89
C ILE A 121 11.33 -24.76 -6.86
N VAL A 122 11.05 -24.30 -5.63
CA VAL A 122 12.03 -24.39 -4.53
C VAL A 122 12.33 -25.86 -4.23
N GLN A 123 11.32 -26.72 -4.19
CA GLN A 123 11.44 -28.16 -3.90
C GLN A 123 12.12 -28.95 -5.01
N ARG A 124 11.74 -28.72 -6.26
CA ARG A 124 12.12 -29.56 -7.40
C ARG A 124 13.23 -28.95 -8.25
N GLY A 125 13.49 -27.65 -8.10
CA GLY A 125 14.15 -26.85 -9.11
C GLY A 125 13.19 -26.57 -10.28
N GLY A 126 13.50 -25.55 -11.08
CA GLY A 126 12.67 -25.17 -12.20
C GLY A 126 12.71 -23.68 -12.49
N PHE A 127 11.76 -23.22 -13.29
CA PHE A 127 11.62 -21.84 -13.71
C PHE A 127 10.16 -21.41 -13.53
N LEU A 128 9.96 -20.15 -13.11
CA LEU A 128 8.66 -19.54 -12.90
C LEU A 128 8.69 -18.06 -13.29
N GLU A 129 7.60 -17.56 -13.87
CA GLU A 129 7.38 -16.15 -14.13
C GLU A 129 6.26 -15.61 -13.24
N LEU A 130 6.60 -14.70 -12.33
CA LEU A 130 5.67 -14.09 -11.40
C LEU A 130 5.11 -12.79 -12.00
N HIS A 131 3.79 -12.72 -12.13
CA HIS A 131 3.07 -11.61 -12.74
C HIS A 131 2.43 -10.74 -11.66
N LEU A 132 3.20 -9.78 -11.14
CA LEU A 132 2.82 -8.93 -9.99
C LEU A 132 2.31 -7.54 -10.40
N GLY A 133 1.77 -7.40 -11.62
CA GLY A 133 1.29 -6.11 -12.15
C GLY A 133 2.38 -5.17 -12.67
N HIS A 134 3.64 -5.61 -12.74
CA HIS A 134 4.74 -4.86 -13.36
C HIS A 134 4.75 -4.98 -14.88
N ALA A 135 5.44 -4.04 -15.56
CA ALA A 135 5.60 -4.07 -17.02
C ALA A 135 6.33 -5.32 -17.54
N HIS A 136 7.17 -5.95 -16.71
CA HIS A 136 7.84 -7.20 -17.00
C HIS A 136 7.63 -8.16 -15.82
N PRO A 137 7.42 -9.46 -16.05
CA PRO A 137 7.32 -10.43 -14.97
C PRO A 137 8.65 -10.59 -14.23
N ILE A 138 8.58 -10.96 -12.95
CA ILE A 138 9.77 -11.39 -12.20
C ILE A 138 10.05 -12.84 -12.57
N ARG A 139 11.17 -13.08 -13.23
CA ARG A 139 11.62 -14.41 -13.64
C ARG A 139 12.42 -15.04 -12.51
N VAL A 140 12.04 -16.23 -12.09
CA VAL A 140 12.67 -16.98 -10.99
C VAL A 140 13.15 -18.31 -11.53
N ALA A 141 14.47 -18.52 -11.54
CA ALA A 141 15.10 -19.79 -11.91
C ALA A 141 15.76 -20.40 -10.68
N ILE A 142 15.36 -21.61 -10.29
CA ILE A 142 15.90 -22.34 -9.14
C ILE A 142 16.58 -23.62 -9.60
N HIS A 143 17.81 -23.82 -9.13
CA HIS A 143 18.59 -25.03 -9.32
C HIS A 143 18.80 -25.74 -7.98
N ARG A 144 18.48 -27.04 -7.97
CA ARG A 144 18.75 -27.95 -6.87
C ARG A 144 20.11 -28.60 -7.09
N ASN A 145 21.05 -28.32 -6.20
CA ASN A 145 22.32 -29.03 -6.18
C ASN A 145 22.06 -30.47 -5.69
N ARG A 146 22.44 -31.47 -6.50
CA ARG A 146 22.22 -32.90 -6.22
C ARG A 146 23.38 -33.57 -5.48
N PRO A 147 24.66 -33.30 -5.77
CA PRO A 147 25.77 -33.86 -4.98
C PRO A 147 25.92 -33.26 -3.58
N ARG A 148 25.39 -32.06 -3.32
CA ARG A 148 25.31 -31.46 -1.99
C ARG A 148 23.94 -30.82 -1.80
N PRO A 149 23.26 -31.01 -0.65
CA PRO A 149 21.97 -30.39 -0.40
C PRO A 149 22.15 -28.86 -0.44
N GLY A 150 21.51 -28.22 -1.42
CA GLY A 150 21.63 -26.80 -1.62
C GLY A 150 20.67 -26.29 -2.68
N VAL A 151 20.07 -25.12 -2.42
CA VAL A 151 19.26 -24.39 -3.37
C VAL A 151 20.04 -23.16 -3.84
N THR A 152 20.18 -23.01 -5.15
CA THR A 152 20.75 -21.83 -5.80
C THR A 152 19.70 -21.28 -6.76
N GLY A 153 19.53 -19.95 -6.80
CA GLY A 153 18.50 -19.32 -7.60
C GLY A 153 18.96 -18.02 -8.23
N ILE A 154 18.40 -17.68 -9.39
CA ILE A 154 18.55 -16.38 -10.03
C ILE A 154 17.15 -15.79 -10.20
N LEU A 155 16.96 -14.58 -9.70
CA LEU A 155 15.73 -13.82 -9.87
C LEU A 155 16.03 -12.58 -10.70
N SER A 156 15.19 -12.24 -11.67
CA SER A 156 15.39 -11.05 -12.50
C SER A 156 14.10 -10.38 -12.94
N ILE A 157 14.17 -9.06 -13.18
CA ILE A 157 13.07 -8.27 -13.77
C ILE A 157 13.61 -7.23 -14.76
N GLY A 158 12.96 -7.13 -15.93
CA GLY A 158 13.35 -6.27 -17.06
C GLY A 158 14.07 -7.01 -18.21
N GLU A 159 14.27 -6.34 -19.34
CA GLU A 159 14.86 -6.95 -20.56
C GLU A 159 16.27 -6.45 -20.89
N SER A 160 16.47 -5.15 -21.16
CA SER A 160 17.77 -4.67 -21.67
C SER A 160 18.86 -4.54 -20.61
N ARG A 161 18.49 -4.34 -19.34
CA ARG A 161 19.38 -4.31 -18.16
C ARG A 161 18.61 -4.84 -16.95
N PRO A 162 18.37 -6.16 -16.88
CA PRO A 162 17.53 -6.73 -15.84
C PRO A 162 18.16 -6.52 -14.46
N ARG A 163 17.36 -6.04 -13.51
CA ARG A 163 17.76 -6.08 -12.10
C ARG A 163 17.73 -7.53 -11.69
N THR A 164 18.87 -8.03 -11.20
CA THR A 164 19.07 -9.46 -10.94
C THR A 164 19.55 -9.65 -9.50
N ILE A 165 18.98 -10.63 -8.81
CA ILE A 165 19.42 -11.08 -7.49
C ILE A 165 19.84 -12.55 -7.63
N LEU A 166 21.06 -12.86 -7.18
CA LEU A 166 21.59 -14.21 -7.11
C LEU A 166 21.47 -14.71 -5.67
N LEU A 167 20.91 -15.89 -5.51
CA LEU A 167 20.77 -16.61 -4.25
C LEU A 167 21.65 -17.86 -4.31
N THR A 168 22.61 -18.00 -3.39
CA THR A 168 23.54 -19.13 -3.42
C THR A 168 23.49 -19.97 -2.14
N ASN A 169 23.36 -21.28 -2.34
CA ASN A 169 23.68 -22.32 -1.36
C ASN A 169 22.88 -22.26 -0.04
N TYR A 170 21.55 -22.33 -0.13
CA TYR A 170 20.69 -22.53 1.03
C TYR A 170 20.49 -24.02 1.32
N GLU A 171 20.87 -24.48 2.51
CA GLU A 171 20.74 -25.88 2.94
C GLU A 171 19.30 -26.27 3.33
N ASN A 172 18.43 -25.29 3.61
CA ASN A 172 17.08 -25.52 4.11
C ASN A 172 16.04 -24.88 3.18
N GLU A 173 15.03 -25.67 2.79
CA GLU A 173 13.96 -25.26 1.86
C GLU A 173 13.13 -24.08 2.39
N ASN A 174 12.82 -24.04 3.69
CA ASN A 174 12.05 -22.97 4.30
C ASN A 174 12.85 -21.66 4.32
N LYS A 175 14.16 -21.75 4.60
CA LYS A 175 15.06 -20.59 4.55
C LYS A 175 15.25 -20.11 3.11
N ALA A 176 15.38 -21.03 2.15
CA ALA A 176 15.45 -20.71 0.73
C ALA A 176 14.18 -20.00 0.27
N TYR A 177 13.01 -20.54 0.62
CA TYR A 177 11.71 -19.96 0.29
C TYR A 177 11.55 -18.55 0.85
N ALA A 178 11.80 -18.33 2.15
CA ALA A 178 11.69 -17.01 2.77
C ALA A 178 12.61 -15.97 2.10
N ARG A 179 13.85 -16.36 1.76
CA ARG A 179 14.80 -15.48 1.05
C ARG A 179 14.40 -15.20 -0.39
N ILE A 180 13.74 -16.14 -1.06
CA ILE A 180 13.21 -15.94 -2.40
C ILE A 180 12.05 -14.94 -2.34
N VAL A 181 11.14 -15.07 -1.36
CA VAL A 181 10.03 -14.11 -1.17
C VAL A 181 10.57 -12.69 -0.93
N GLU A 182 11.53 -12.53 0.00
CA GLU A 182 12.20 -11.25 0.26
C GLU A 182 12.88 -10.68 -1.00
N ALA A 183 13.53 -11.53 -1.81
CA ALA A 183 14.14 -11.10 -3.06
C ALA A 183 13.09 -10.67 -4.12
N VAL A 184 11.93 -11.34 -4.18
CA VAL A 184 10.80 -10.95 -5.03
C VAL A 184 10.23 -9.60 -4.57
N GLU A 185 10.07 -9.36 -3.27
CA GLU A 185 9.67 -8.07 -2.71
C GLU A 185 10.63 -6.96 -3.13
N HIS A 186 11.94 -7.18 -2.97
CA HIS A 186 12.96 -6.22 -3.38
C HIS A 186 12.93 -5.90 -4.87
N LEU A 187 12.77 -6.93 -5.72
CA LEU A 187 12.66 -6.73 -7.16
C LEU A 187 11.35 -6.03 -7.56
N SER A 188 10.27 -6.33 -6.84
CA SER A 188 8.96 -5.67 -7.02
C SER A 188 9.05 -4.18 -6.69
N LEU A 189 9.58 -3.82 -5.51
CA LEU A 189 9.82 -2.43 -5.11
C LEU A 189 10.76 -1.69 -6.07
N ALA A 190 11.77 -2.39 -6.57
CA ALA A 190 12.72 -1.88 -7.55
C ALA A 190 12.12 -1.66 -8.95
N ALA A 191 11.09 -2.41 -9.31
CA ALA A 191 10.39 -2.34 -10.59
C ALA A 191 9.23 -1.35 -10.58
N THR A 192 8.68 -1.04 -9.41
CA THR A 192 7.82 0.14 -9.20
C THR A 192 8.61 1.36 -9.64
N PRO A 193 8.15 2.13 -10.63
CA PRO A 193 8.84 3.34 -11.04
C PRO A 193 8.82 4.31 -9.87
N ALA A 194 9.93 4.37 -9.12
CA ALA A 194 10.30 5.59 -8.43
C ALA A 194 10.19 6.68 -9.48
N ALA A 195 9.33 7.67 -9.21
CA ALA A 195 9.15 8.87 -10.02
C ALA A 195 10.50 9.24 -10.63
N SER A 196 10.62 9.01 -11.94
CA SER A 196 11.84 9.24 -12.70
C SER A 196 12.34 10.63 -12.34
N ALA A 197 13.56 10.66 -11.83
CA ALA A 197 14.36 11.84 -11.58
C ALA A 197 14.02 12.98 -12.56
N ALA A 198 13.40 14.04 -12.03
CA ALA A 198 13.32 15.38 -12.59
C ALA A 198 12.85 16.33 -11.49
#